data_AF-A0A9X5CIL1-F1
#
_entry.id   AF-A0A9X5CIL1-F1
#
_cell.length_a   1.000
_cell.length_b   1.000
_cell.length_c   1.000
_cell.angle_alpha   90.00
_cell.angle_beta   90.00
_cell.angle_gamma   90.00
#
_symmetry.space_group_name_H-M   'P 1'
#
loop_
_entity.id
_entity.type
_entity.pdbx_description
1 polymer ?
#
loop_
_entity_poly.entity_id
_entity_poly.type
_entity_poly.pdbx_seq_one_letter_code
_entity_poly.pdbx_strand_id
1 'polypeptide(L)'
;MNTATLVQLAASDHQWAVAAAFIGGIIVAGALVWAVRAGMRYMDQESPRPQPDEQPKLPDGGAVREMREMREPDEIPLTPRSGSRLMPYELHHASTRTGKDQQRKRWLPGSSGAFGSGGPGHV
;
A
#
# COMPACT_ATOMS: atom_id res chain seq x y z
N MET A 1 -58.19 -38.99 -26.72
CA MET A 1 -57.70 -37.68 -26.26
C MET A 1 -56.37 -37.44 -26.96
N ASN A 2 -56.26 -36.36 -27.74
CA ASN A 2 -55.13 -36.13 -28.62
C ASN A 2 -53.97 -35.52 -27.80
N THR A 3 -52.80 -36.15 -27.78
CA THR A 3 -51.66 -35.66 -26.98
C THR A 3 -51.17 -34.30 -27.46
N ALA A 4 -51.34 -34.00 -28.75
CA ALA A 4 -51.05 -32.69 -29.34
C ALA A 4 -51.89 -31.56 -28.72
N THR A 5 -53.17 -31.79 -28.40
CA THR A 5 -54.02 -30.77 -27.78
C THR A 5 -53.61 -30.49 -26.33
N LEU A 6 -53.12 -31.51 -25.61
CA LEU A 6 -52.61 -31.33 -24.24
C LEU A 6 -51.30 -30.54 -24.21
N VAL A 7 -50.39 -30.79 -25.16
CA VAL A 7 -49.14 -30.02 -25.31
C VAL A 7 -49.43 -28.56 -25.67
N GLN A 8 -50.41 -28.30 -26.53
CA GLN A 8 -50.79 -26.94 -26.91
C GLN A 8 -51.47 -26.16 -25.76
N LEU A 9 -52.32 -26.80 -24.95
CA LEU A 9 -52.90 -26.18 -23.75
C LEU A 9 -51.83 -25.89 -22.67
N ALA A 10 -50.89 -26.82 -22.46
CA ALA A 10 -49.78 -26.62 -21.54
C ALA A 10 -48.82 -25.51 -22.01
N ALA A 11 -48.60 -25.40 -23.33
CA ALA A 11 -47.83 -24.31 -23.92
C ALA A 11 -48.56 -22.96 -23.81
N SER A 12 -49.88 -22.91 -23.98
CA SER A 12 -50.64 -21.64 -23.91
C SER A 12 -50.67 -21.03 -22.50
N ASP A 13 -50.69 -21.85 -21.45
CA ASP A 13 -50.72 -21.36 -20.06
C ASP A 13 -49.36 -20.78 -19.63
N HIS A 14 -48.26 -21.34 -20.13
CA HIS A 14 -46.91 -20.88 -19.80
C HIS A 14 -46.40 -19.71 -20.66
N GLN A 15 -47.03 -19.44 -21.82
CA GLN A 15 -46.65 -18.34 -22.69
C GLN A 15 -46.68 -16.98 -21.99
N TRP A 16 -47.71 -16.73 -21.17
CA TRP A 16 -47.83 -15.48 -20.41
C TRP A 16 -46.80 -15.37 -19.29
N ALA A 17 -46.49 -16.48 -18.61
CA ALA A 17 -45.46 -16.52 -17.58
C ALA A 17 -44.07 -16.24 -18.17
N VAL A 18 -43.75 -16.83 -19.31
CA VAL A 18 -42.49 -16.60 -20.03
C VAL A 18 -42.39 -15.15 -20.53
N ALA A 19 -43.47 -14.61 -21.11
CA ALA A 19 -43.53 -13.22 -21.55
C ALA A 19 -43.34 -12.24 -20.38
N ALA A 20 -44.01 -12.47 -19.25
CA ALA A 20 -43.88 -11.66 -18.05
C ALA A 20 -42.45 -11.72 -17.47
N ALA A 21 -41.84 -12.91 -17.42
CA ALA A 21 -40.47 -13.07 -16.98
C ALA A 21 -39.46 -12.36 -17.90
N PHE A 22 -39.69 -12.41 -19.22
CA PHE A 22 -38.86 -11.70 -20.20
C PHE A 22 -38.96 -10.18 -20.05
N ILE A 23 -40.17 -9.65 -19.92
CA ILE A 23 -40.41 -8.22 -19.66
C ILE A 23 -39.77 -7.82 -18.32
N GLY A 24 -39.92 -8.64 -17.28
CA GLY A 24 -39.26 -8.45 -15.99
C GLY A 24 -37.74 -8.37 -16.13
N GLY A 25 -37.14 -9.26 -16.92
CA GLY A 25 -35.72 -9.24 -17.25
C GLY A 25 -35.29 -7.95 -17.94
N ILE A 26 -36.07 -7.45 -18.90
CA ILE A 26 -35.81 -6.18 -19.58
C ILE A 26 -35.88 -5.00 -18.61
N ILE A 27 -36.88 -4.98 -17.71
CA ILE A 27 -37.02 -3.94 -16.69
C ILE A 27 -35.79 -3.91 -15.78
N VAL A 28 -35.36 -5.08 -15.28
CA VAL A 28 -34.17 -5.20 -14.43
C VAL A 28 -32.91 -4.77 -15.19
N ALA A 29 -32.73 -5.22 -16.42
CA ALA A 29 -31.60 -4.82 -17.26
C ALA A 29 -31.58 -3.29 -17.50
N GLY A 30 -32.73 -2.70 -17.82
CA GLY A 30 -32.88 -1.26 -18.00
C GLY A 30 -32.57 -0.47 -16.73
N ALA A 31 -33.04 -0.95 -15.57
CA ALA A 31 -32.74 -0.35 -14.27
C ALA A 31 -31.23 -0.38 -13.95
N LEU A 32 -30.54 -1.48 -14.25
CA LEU A 32 -29.10 -1.61 -14.05
C LEU A 32 -28.31 -0.66 -14.98
N VAL A 33 -28.68 -0.59 -16.26
CA VAL A 33 -28.06 0.35 -17.21
C VAL A 33 -28.27 1.79 -16.75
N TRP A 34 -29.48 2.13 -16.29
CA TRP A 34 -29.78 3.46 -15.76
C TRP A 34 -28.95 3.77 -14.51
N ALA A 35 -28.82 2.83 -13.57
CA ALA A 35 -28.02 3.00 -12.35
C ALA A 35 -26.54 3.26 -12.66
N VAL A 36 -25.94 2.50 -13.58
CA VAL A 36 -24.55 2.72 -14.03
C VAL A 36 -24.41 4.09 -14.69
N ARG A 37 -25.34 4.47 -15.56
CA ARG A 37 -25.32 5.78 -16.24
C ARG A 37 -25.48 6.95 -15.26
N ALA A 38 -26.32 6.79 -14.24
CA ALA A 38 -26.46 7.77 -13.16
C ALA A 38 -25.16 7.90 -12.37
N GLY A 39 -24.51 6.79 -12.00
CA GLY A 39 -23.21 6.80 -11.32
C GLY A 39 -22.12 7.50 -12.14
N MET A 40 -22.02 7.23 -13.44
CA MET A 40 -21.10 7.94 -14.34
C MET A 40 -21.37 9.44 -14.36
N ARG A 41 -22.65 9.85 -14.47
CA ARG A 41 -23.03 11.27 -14.47
C ARG A 41 -22.69 11.99 -13.15
N TYR A 42 -22.67 11.28 -12.02
CA TYR A 42 -22.20 11.85 -10.76
C TYR A 42 -20.68 12.00 -10.73
N MET A 43 -19.93 11.00 -11.21
CA MET A 43 -18.47 11.11 -11.31
C MET A 43 -18.02 12.24 -12.24
N ASP A 44 -18.76 12.50 -13.33
CA ASP A 44 -18.45 13.60 -14.27
C ASP A 44 -18.64 15.00 -13.67
N GLN A 45 -19.31 15.13 -12.51
CA GLN A 45 -19.44 16.40 -11.79
C GLN A 45 -18.24 16.68 -10.88
N GLU A 46 -17.40 15.67 -10.62
CA GLU A 46 -16.15 15.86 -9.90
C GLU A 46 -15.10 16.49 -10.81
N SER A 47 -14.14 17.20 -10.21
CA SER A 47 -13.00 17.71 -10.99
C SER A 47 -12.26 16.55 -11.65
N PRO A 48 -11.85 16.69 -12.92
CA PRO A 48 -11.12 15.62 -13.60
C PRO A 48 -9.85 15.31 -12.81
N ARG A 49 -9.44 14.03 -12.83
CA ARG A 49 -8.15 13.65 -12.28
C ARG A 49 -7.06 14.46 -12.98
N PRO A 50 -6.11 15.04 -12.24
CA PRO A 50 -5.08 15.89 -12.82
C PRO A 50 -4.30 15.09 -13.86
N GLN A 51 -4.07 15.70 -15.02
CA GLN A 51 -3.27 15.12 -16.08
C GLN A 51 -1.79 15.04 -15.64
N PRO A 52 -0.97 14.18 -16.26
CA PRO A 52 0.43 14.02 -15.90
C PRO A 52 1.25 15.33 -15.95
N ASP A 53 0.88 16.25 -16.82
CA ASP A 53 1.48 17.57 -16.98
C ASP A 53 1.03 18.60 -15.94
N GLU A 54 -0.17 18.41 -15.39
CA GLU A 54 -0.74 19.19 -14.27
C GLU A 54 -0.20 18.73 -12.90
N GLN A 55 0.50 17.60 -12.85
CA GLN A 55 1.13 17.13 -11.62
C GLN A 55 2.20 18.13 -11.13
N PRO A 56 2.32 18.34 -9.82
CA PRO A 56 3.34 19.21 -9.24
C PRO A 56 4.74 18.85 -9.75
N LYS A 57 5.38 19.82 -10.42
CA LYS A 57 6.75 19.67 -10.90
C LYS A 57 7.73 20.02 -9.79
N LEU A 58 8.92 19.44 -9.87
CA LEU A 58 10.04 19.84 -9.03
C LEU A 58 10.31 21.34 -9.26
N PRO A 59 10.64 22.10 -8.21
CA PRO A 59 11.05 23.50 -8.39
C PRO A 59 12.38 23.56 -9.17
N ASP A 60 12.71 24.73 -9.73
CA ASP A 60 13.90 24.91 -10.58
C ASP A 60 15.21 24.49 -9.89
N GLY A 61 15.27 24.60 -8.56
CA GLY A 61 16.40 24.14 -7.73
C GLY A 61 16.50 22.63 -7.51
N GLY A 62 15.58 21.84 -8.08
CA GLY A 62 15.48 20.40 -7.89
C GLY A 62 14.72 19.99 -6.62
N ALA A 63 14.74 18.69 -6.32
CA ALA A 63 14.02 18.15 -5.16
C ALA A 63 14.56 18.75 -3.85
N VAL A 64 13.66 19.23 -2.99
CA VAL A 64 14.00 19.47 -1.58
C VAL A 64 14.34 18.12 -0.97
N ARG A 65 15.62 17.90 -0.67
CA ARG A 65 16.09 16.68 -0.01
C ARG A 65 16.02 16.88 1.50
N GLU A 66 15.66 15.84 2.22
CA GLU A 66 15.80 15.81 3.66
C GLU A 66 17.28 15.92 4.04
N MET A 67 17.57 16.72 5.09
CA MET A 67 18.91 16.78 5.66
C MET A 67 19.13 15.53 6.50
N ARG A 68 20.09 14.69 6.09
CA ARG A 68 20.46 13.48 6.81
C ARG A 68 21.85 13.61 7.38
N GLU A 69 21.98 13.43 8.69
CA GLU A 69 23.24 13.53 9.41
C GLU A 69 23.53 12.21 10.16
N MET A 70 24.77 11.73 10.05
CA MET A 70 25.29 10.63 10.86
C MET A 70 25.90 11.20 12.14
N ARG A 71 25.43 10.73 13.30
CA ARG A 71 26.03 11.13 14.59
C ARG A 71 27.24 10.27 14.89
N GLU A 72 28.17 10.81 15.66
CA GLU A 72 29.29 9.99 16.15
C GLU A 72 28.76 8.88 17.08
N PRO A 73 29.41 7.69 17.09
CA PRO A 73 29.16 6.70 18.13
C PRO A 73 29.52 7.30 19.50
N ASP A 74 28.69 7.04 20.50
CA ASP A 74 29.01 7.42 21.89
C ASP A 74 29.98 6.39 22.47
N GLU A 75 31.07 6.86 23.07
CA GLU A 75 32.10 5.97 23.62
C GLU A 75 31.62 5.39 24.96
N ILE A 76 31.76 4.07 25.13
CA ILE A 76 31.38 3.42 26.39
C ILE A 76 32.45 3.72 27.45
N PRO A 77 32.07 4.27 28.63
CA PRO A 77 33.01 4.51 29.70
C PRO A 77 33.76 3.23 30.10
N LEU A 78 35.10 3.29 30.13
CA LEU A 78 35.93 2.17 30.55
C LEU A 78 35.83 1.99 32.07
N THR A 79 35.12 0.96 32.51
CA THR A 79 35.01 0.64 33.95
C THR A 79 36.27 -0.10 34.43
N PRO A 80 36.87 0.27 35.58
CA PRO A 80 37.99 -0.48 36.17
C PRO A 80 37.63 -1.94 36.45
N ARG A 81 38.60 -2.87 36.38
CA ARG A 81 38.37 -4.31 36.67
C ARG A 81 37.77 -4.59 38.05
N SER A 82 37.91 -3.68 39.00
CA SER A 82 37.38 -3.76 40.37
C SER A 82 36.10 -2.95 40.60
N GLY A 83 35.57 -2.28 39.57
CA GLY A 83 34.36 -1.45 39.65
C GLY A 83 33.07 -2.25 39.48
N SER A 84 31.94 -1.65 39.85
CA SER A 84 30.60 -2.19 39.58
C SER A 84 30.35 -2.31 38.07
N ARG A 85 29.54 -3.29 37.65
CA ARG A 85 29.13 -3.40 36.24
C ARG A 85 28.33 -2.16 35.83
N LEU A 86 28.61 -1.64 34.64
CA LEU A 86 27.85 -0.54 34.05
C LEU A 86 26.41 -0.98 33.74
N MET A 87 25.43 -0.22 34.20
CA MET A 87 24.01 -0.52 34.02
C MET A 87 23.43 0.28 32.85
N PRO A 88 22.36 -0.20 32.17
CA PRO A 88 21.83 0.46 30.99
C PRO A 88 21.40 1.92 31.19
N TYR A 89 20.96 2.29 32.39
CA TYR A 89 20.56 3.65 32.73
C TYR A 89 21.75 4.61 32.95
N GLU A 90 22.96 4.08 33.07
CA GLU A 90 24.19 4.86 33.19
C GLU A 90 24.80 5.18 31.81
N LEU A 91 24.28 4.54 30.75
CA LEU A 91 24.67 4.80 29.38
C LEU A 91 23.88 5.98 28.82
N HIS A 92 24.57 6.85 28.11
CA HIS A 92 23.92 7.91 27.34
C HIS A 92 23.28 7.31 26.07
N HIS A 93 22.10 7.81 25.72
CA HIS A 93 21.22 7.15 24.75
C HIS A 93 21.61 7.42 23.29
N ALA A 94 22.28 8.55 23.00
CA ALA A 94 22.83 8.86 21.68
C ALA A 94 23.75 10.09 21.74
N SER A 95 24.89 10.10 21.06
CA SER A 95 25.71 11.32 20.95
C SER A 95 24.92 12.46 20.28
N THR A 96 25.21 13.69 20.68
CA THR A 96 24.67 14.92 20.08
C THR A 96 25.61 15.54 19.04
N ARG A 97 26.82 15.01 18.87
CA ARG A 97 27.82 15.55 17.95
C ARG A 97 27.72 14.91 16.56
N THR A 98 27.96 15.75 15.55
CA THR A 98 28.10 15.33 14.16
C THR A 98 29.30 14.41 13.99
N GLY A 99 29.08 13.23 13.42
CA GLY A 99 30.15 12.29 13.12
C GLY A 99 31.09 12.82 12.04
N LYS A 100 32.38 12.46 12.10
CA LYS A 100 33.34 12.81 11.04
C LYS A 100 33.02 12.10 9.72
N ASP A 101 32.47 10.90 9.80
CA ASP A 101 32.01 10.11 8.65
C ASP A 101 30.50 10.28 8.48
N GLN A 102 30.11 10.99 7.42
CA GLN A 102 28.72 11.20 7.04
C GLN A 102 28.21 10.18 6.00
N GLN A 103 29.06 9.24 5.57
CA GLN A 103 28.65 8.19 4.65
C GLN A 103 27.84 7.13 5.39
N ARG A 104 26.62 6.85 4.90
CA ARG A 104 25.82 5.76 5.45
C ARG A 104 26.50 4.44 5.11
N LYS A 105 27.01 3.76 6.14
CA LYS A 105 27.54 2.39 6.00
C LYS A 105 26.46 1.49 5.41
N ARG A 106 26.77 0.87 4.27
CA ARG A 106 25.95 -0.18 3.67
C ARG A 106 26.43 -1.51 4.25
N TRP A 107 25.50 -2.43 4.49
CA TRP A 107 25.85 -3.77 4.91
C TRP A 107 26.74 -4.41 3.83
N LEU A 108 27.95 -4.81 4.21
CA LEU A 108 28.85 -5.62 3.38
C LEU A 108 28.98 -7.01 4.00
N PRO A 109 29.02 -8.09 3.20
CA PRO A 109 29.31 -9.43 3.70
C PRO A 109 30.59 -9.42 4.56
N GLY A 110 30.50 -9.95 5.79
CA GLY A 110 31.63 -10.00 6.73
C GLY A 110 31.94 -8.72 7.52
N SER A 111 31.13 -7.65 7.39
CA SER A 111 31.32 -6.35 8.09
C SER A 111 30.27 -6.04 9.16
N SER A 112 29.72 -7.07 9.79
CA SER A 112 28.67 -6.88 10.80
C SER A 112 29.25 -6.30 12.10
N GLY A 113 28.84 -5.07 12.40
CA GLY A 113 29.10 -4.42 13.68
C GLY A 113 28.54 -5.26 14.83
N ALA A 114 29.34 -5.35 15.89
CA ALA A 114 29.14 -6.20 17.05
C ALA A 114 27.78 -5.98 17.72
N PHE A 115 26.79 -6.80 17.38
CA PHE A 115 25.83 -7.46 18.29
C PHE A 115 25.23 -8.66 17.53
N GLY A 116 25.76 -9.87 17.78
CA GLY A 116 25.13 -11.14 17.34
C GLY A 116 25.53 -11.73 15.98
N SER A 117 26.55 -11.24 15.28
CA SER A 117 26.94 -11.78 13.98
C SER A 117 28.01 -12.88 14.05
N GLY A 118 27.59 -14.14 14.01
CA GLY A 118 28.47 -15.32 13.89
C GLY A 118 28.93 -15.56 12.45
N GLY A 119 29.61 -14.60 11.83
CA GLY A 119 30.27 -14.78 10.53
C GLY A 119 31.79 -14.84 10.70
N PRO A 120 32.51 -15.75 10.02
CA PRO A 120 33.97 -15.72 10.01
C PRO A 120 34.41 -14.36 9.42
N GLY A 121 35.20 -13.61 10.18
CA GLY A 121 35.68 -12.28 9.79
C GLY A 121 36.45 -12.28 8.47
N HIS A 122 36.67 -11.10 7.89
CA HIS A 122 37.45 -10.91 6.67
C HIS A 122 38.82 -11.62 6.74
N VAL A 123 39.23 -12.21 5.61
CA VAL A 123 40.62 -12.60 5.32
C VAL A 123 41.47 -11.41 4.92
#